data_AF-A0A1A8GGB8-F1
#
_entry.id   AF-A0A1A8GGB8-F1
#
_cell.length_a   1.000
_cell.length_b   1.000
_cell.length_c   1.000
_cell.angle_alpha   90.00
_cell.angle_beta   90.00
_cell.angle_gamma   90.00
#
_symmetry.space_group_name_H-M   'P 1'
#
loop_
_entity.id
_entity.type
_entity.pdbx_description
1 polymer ?
#
loop_
_entity_poly.entity_id
_entity_poly.type
_entity_poly.pdbx_seq_one_letter_code
_entity_poly.pdbx_strand_id
1 'polypeptide(L)'
;DRPNITHPIPKAAMVTALRRLHAGKVREDGRVEIPSFDGQAAFNNEVQAETSEIISFAETDELTNPKSGLYFLISNEGHQNLFVSQASLWLYFRLLPAGPEKGLRRKITVKIHYQEATALSGAEGSPGGGGVGTGRWVLVEKRVDLKRSGWHTFPLSEAVRAVFGKGSRRQDLEVHCDGCEAAGVAPVLVDPGDPSH
;
A
#
# COMPACT_ATOMS: atom_id res chain seq x y z
N ASP A 1 -22.80 -12.89 -46.32
CA ASP A 1 -21.96 -13.20 -47.50
C ASP A 1 -20.56 -12.66 -47.36
N ARG A 2 -19.58 -13.38 -47.93
CA ARG A 2 -18.18 -12.92 -47.98
C ARG A 2 -18.04 -11.81 -49.04
N PRO A 3 -17.25 -10.75 -48.79
CA PRO A 3 -17.00 -9.72 -49.79
C PRO A 3 -16.35 -10.30 -51.06
N ASN A 4 -16.75 -9.80 -52.22
CA ASN A 4 -16.14 -10.15 -53.51
C ASN A 4 -14.67 -9.71 -53.56
N ILE A 5 -13.83 -10.47 -54.27
CA ILE A 5 -12.40 -10.20 -54.41
C ILE A 5 -12.21 -9.02 -55.36
N THR A 6 -11.57 -7.94 -54.88
CA THR A 6 -11.26 -6.73 -55.65
C THR A 6 -9.77 -6.39 -55.52
N HIS A 7 -9.29 -5.42 -56.32
CA HIS A 7 -7.95 -4.90 -56.16
C HIS A 7 -7.85 -4.07 -54.86
N PRO A 8 -6.99 -4.43 -53.91
CA PRO A 8 -6.92 -3.73 -52.63
C PRO A 8 -6.27 -2.35 -52.78
N ILE A 9 -6.59 -1.46 -51.85
CA ILE A 9 -5.88 -0.19 -51.70
C ILE A 9 -4.39 -0.43 -51.37
N PRO A 10 -3.48 0.46 -51.80
CA PRO A 10 -2.07 0.34 -51.44
C PRO A 10 -1.87 0.25 -49.93
N LYS A 11 -1.07 -0.73 -49.48
CA LYS A 11 -0.85 -1.02 -48.04
C LYS A 11 -0.38 0.21 -47.27
N ALA A 12 0.50 1.02 -47.86
CA ALA A 12 1.01 2.25 -47.22
C ALA A 12 -0.10 3.29 -46.96
N ALA A 13 -1.06 3.43 -47.89
CA ALA A 13 -2.19 4.34 -47.74
C ALA A 13 -3.13 3.87 -46.62
N MET A 14 -3.42 2.57 -46.58
CA MET A 14 -4.22 1.93 -45.52
C MET A 14 -3.57 2.12 -44.14
N VAL A 15 -2.28 1.80 -44.02
CA VAL A 15 -1.52 1.96 -42.76
C VAL A 15 -1.50 3.40 -42.29
N THR A 16 -1.30 4.35 -43.21
CA THR A 16 -1.32 5.79 -42.89
C THR A 16 -2.69 6.23 -42.40
N ALA A 17 -3.76 5.78 -43.05
CA ALA A 17 -5.13 6.08 -42.63
C ALA A 17 -5.46 5.48 -41.25
N LEU A 18 -5.16 4.20 -41.03
CA LEU A 18 -5.39 3.53 -39.74
C LEU A 18 -4.62 4.19 -38.59
N ARG A 19 -3.38 4.61 -38.84
CA ARG A 19 -2.57 5.36 -37.87
C ARG A 19 -3.18 6.72 -37.55
N ARG A 20 -3.65 7.46 -38.56
CA ARG A 20 -4.29 8.78 -38.37
C ARG A 20 -5.64 8.70 -37.67
N LEU A 21 -6.39 7.63 -37.89
CA LEU A 21 -7.69 7.40 -37.27
C LEU A 21 -7.59 6.79 -35.87
N HIS A 22 -6.38 6.56 -35.35
CA HIS A 22 -6.13 5.81 -34.10
C HIS A 22 -6.79 4.41 -34.09
N ALA A 23 -7.11 3.86 -35.26
CA ALA A 23 -7.80 2.58 -35.44
C ALA A 23 -6.81 1.40 -35.64
N GLY A 24 -5.51 1.67 -35.71
CA GLY A 24 -4.47 0.66 -35.89
C GLY A 24 -3.08 1.16 -35.51
N LYS A 25 -2.33 0.37 -34.74
CA LYS A 25 -0.90 0.54 -34.47
C LYS A 25 -0.12 -0.45 -35.34
N VAL A 26 0.86 0.03 -36.09
CA VAL A 26 1.68 -0.84 -36.94
C VAL A 26 2.99 -1.13 -36.23
N ARG A 27 3.28 -2.41 -36.06
CA ARG A 27 4.54 -2.93 -35.52
C ARG A 27 5.66 -2.87 -36.55
N GLU A 28 6.89 -2.97 -36.08
CA GLU A 28 8.10 -3.00 -36.92
C GLU A 28 8.13 -4.21 -37.88
N ASP A 29 7.46 -5.30 -37.50
CA ASP A 29 7.27 -6.50 -38.33
C ASP A 29 6.18 -6.35 -39.42
N GLY A 30 5.56 -5.16 -39.54
CA GLY A 30 4.53 -4.85 -40.52
C GLY A 30 3.12 -5.34 -40.15
N ARG A 31 2.92 -5.94 -38.96
CA ARG A 31 1.60 -6.33 -38.48
C ARG A 31 0.84 -5.13 -37.92
N VAL A 32 -0.48 -5.10 -38.15
CA VAL A 32 -1.37 -4.05 -37.63
C VAL A 32 -2.11 -4.61 -36.42
N GLU A 33 -1.92 -3.97 -35.27
CA GLU A 33 -2.64 -4.23 -34.02
C GLU A 33 -3.75 -3.18 -33.85
N ILE A 34 -4.93 -3.58 -33.38
CA ILE A 34 -6.04 -2.64 -33.11
C ILE A 34 -5.90 -2.18 -31.66
N PRO A 35 -5.64 -0.89 -31.38
CA PRO A 35 -5.30 -0.40 -30.03
C PRO A 35 -6.42 -0.54 -28.99
N SER A 36 -7.68 -0.63 -29.46
CA SER A 36 -8.88 -0.71 -28.62
C SER A 36 -9.83 -1.73 -29.23
N PHE A 37 -9.40 -2.99 -29.31
CA PHE A 37 -10.32 -4.08 -29.60
C PHE A 37 -11.17 -4.29 -28.34
N ASP A 38 -12.50 -4.40 -28.45
CA ASP A 38 -13.44 -4.52 -27.31
C ASP A 38 -13.10 -5.66 -26.32
N GLY A 39 -12.22 -6.60 -26.69
CA GLY A 39 -11.67 -7.62 -25.79
C GLY A 39 -10.57 -7.14 -24.81
N GLN A 40 -9.81 -6.09 -25.12
CA GLN A 40 -8.77 -5.56 -24.22
C GLN A 40 -9.32 -4.67 -23.11
N ALA A 41 -10.46 -4.01 -23.35
CA ALA A 41 -11.20 -3.30 -22.29
C ALA A 41 -11.80 -4.29 -21.28
N ALA A 42 -12.21 -5.49 -21.72
CA ALA A 42 -12.69 -6.56 -20.85
C ALA A 42 -11.60 -7.10 -19.91
N PHE A 43 -10.36 -7.30 -20.41
CA PHE A 43 -9.24 -7.73 -19.57
C PHE A 43 -8.97 -6.80 -18.38
N ASN A 44 -9.07 -5.48 -18.57
CA ASN A 44 -8.88 -4.52 -17.46
C ASN A 44 -10.03 -4.59 -16.44
N ASN A 45 -11.26 -4.86 -16.88
CA ASN A 45 -12.40 -5.05 -15.99
C ASN A 45 -12.34 -6.38 -15.24
N GLU A 46 -11.84 -7.45 -15.87
CA GLU A 46 -11.64 -8.76 -15.23
C GLU A 46 -10.58 -8.66 -14.12
N VAL A 47 -9.45 -8.00 -14.38
CA VAL A 47 -8.42 -7.77 -13.35
C VAL A 47 -8.95 -6.89 -12.21
N GLN A 48 -9.76 -5.86 -12.49
CA GLN A 48 -10.40 -5.06 -11.44
C GLN A 48 -11.42 -5.85 -10.62
N ALA A 49 -12.14 -6.78 -11.25
CA ALA A 49 -13.10 -7.64 -10.55
C ALA A 49 -12.40 -8.66 -9.62
N GLU A 50 -11.14 -8.98 -9.86
CA GLU A 50 -10.32 -9.86 -9.02
C GLU A 50 -9.54 -9.11 -7.92
N THR A 51 -9.52 -7.76 -7.93
CA THR A 51 -8.85 -6.96 -6.90
C THR A 51 -9.83 -6.38 -5.89
N SER A 52 -9.75 -6.82 -4.64
CA SER A 52 -10.45 -6.21 -3.50
C SER A 52 -9.61 -5.13 -2.82
N GLU A 53 -10.29 -4.14 -2.21
CA GLU A 53 -9.68 -3.15 -1.32
C GLU A 53 -10.19 -3.37 0.12
N ILE A 54 -9.26 -3.55 1.06
CA ILE A 54 -9.56 -3.75 2.48
C ILE A 54 -9.10 -2.52 3.26
N ILE A 55 -10.01 -1.94 4.05
CA ILE A 55 -9.71 -0.85 4.99
C ILE A 55 -9.81 -1.38 6.41
N SER A 56 -8.68 -1.41 7.11
CA SER A 56 -8.61 -1.81 8.52
C SER A 56 -8.30 -0.59 9.38
N PHE A 57 -9.04 -0.43 10.47
CA PHE A 57 -8.78 0.59 11.46
C PHE A 57 -7.80 0.06 12.53
N ALA A 58 -7.05 0.98 13.12
CA ALA A 58 -6.09 0.65 14.16
C ALA A 58 -6.82 0.40 15.48
N GLU A 59 -6.30 -0.54 16.25
CA GLU A 59 -6.69 -0.80 17.64
C GLU A 59 -5.48 -0.57 18.55
N THR A 60 -5.74 -0.28 19.83
CA THR A 60 -4.70 -0.17 20.87
C THR A 60 -4.81 -1.35 21.81
N ASP A 61 -3.66 -1.88 22.22
CA ASP A 61 -3.61 -2.92 23.25
C ASP A 61 -3.18 -2.25 24.55
N GLU A 62 -4.10 -2.16 25.52
CA GLU A 62 -3.88 -1.52 26.83
C GLU A 62 -2.69 -2.10 27.60
N LEU A 63 -2.28 -3.33 27.27
CA LEU A 63 -1.15 -4.04 27.90
C LEU A 63 0.21 -3.68 27.28
N THR A 64 0.22 -3.14 26.06
CA THR A 64 1.43 -2.69 25.36
C THR A 64 1.53 -1.18 25.38
N ASN A 65 2.70 -0.61 25.09
CA ASN A 65 2.97 0.83 25.23
C ASN A 65 1.84 1.71 24.63
N PRO A 66 0.93 2.26 25.44
CA PRO A 66 -0.38 2.73 24.97
C PRO A 66 -0.29 4.05 24.19
N LYS A 67 0.90 4.67 24.17
CA LYS A 67 1.15 5.95 23.51
C LYS A 67 1.68 5.81 22.08
N SER A 68 2.11 4.62 21.68
CA SER A 68 2.76 4.40 20.38
C SER A 68 2.46 3.05 19.74
N GLY A 69 2.01 2.05 20.52
CA GLY A 69 1.67 0.73 20.04
C GLY A 69 0.27 0.70 19.42
N LEU A 70 0.18 0.12 18.22
CA LEU A 70 -1.07 -0.10 17.49
C LEU A 70 -1.06 -1.51 16.91
N TYR A 71 -2.24 -2.09 16.72
CA TYR A 71 -2.37 -3.29 15.91
C TYR A 71 -3.55 -3.18 14.95
N PHE A 72 -3.50 -4.01 13.91
CA PHE A 72 -4.56 -4.12 12.91
C PHE A 72 -4.98 -5.57 12.79
N LEU A 73 -6.29 -5.81 12.79
CA LEU A 73 -6.88 -7.08 12.37
C LEU A 73 -7.32 -6.95 10.91
N ILE A 74 -6.53 -7.53 10.02
CA ILE A 74 -6.76 -7.41 8.57
C ILE A 74 -7.74 -8.49 8.14
N SER A 75 -8.91 -8.07 7.65
CA SER A 75 -9.94 -8.99 7.14
C SER A 75 -9.40 -9.83 5.99
N ASN A 76 -9.94 -11.03 5.81
CA ASN A 76 -9.65 -11.87 4.67
C ASN A 76 -10.77 -11.90 3.62
N GLU A 77 -11.88 -11.19 3.88
CA GLU A 77 -13.10 -11.18 3.05
C GLU A 77 -13.60 -12.59 2.64
N GLY A 78 -13.30 -13.62 3.44
CA GLY A 78 -13.65 -15.01 3.11
C GLY A 78 -12.66 -15.75 2.20
N HIS A 79 -11.57 -15.11 1.77
CA HIS A 79 -10.52 -15.69 0.94
C HIS A 79 -9.33 -16.18 1.78
N GLN A 80 -8.80 -17.36 1.45
CA GLN A 80 -7.63 -17.94 2.13
C GLN A 80 -6.30 -17.48 1.51
N ASN A 81 -6.31 -17.19 0.21
CA ASN A 81 -5.11 -16.87 -0.58
C ASN A 81 -5.18 -15.43 -1.10
N LEU A 82 -4.90 -14.46 -0.24
CA LEU A 82 -4.83 -13.06 -0.64
C LEU A 82 -3.41 -12.72 -1.12
N PHE A 83 -3.31 -12.15 -2.32
CA PHE A 83 -2.05 -11.58 -2.82
C PHE A 83 -2.07 -10.06 -2.63
N VAL A 84 -1.09 -9.53 -1.89
CA VAL A 84 -1.02 -8.10 -1.60
C VAL A 84 -0.35 -7.37 -2.77
N SER A 85 -1.16 -6.68 -3.57
CA SER A 85 -0.69 -5.75 -4.59
C SER A 85 -0.02 -4.52 -3.94
N GLN A 86 -0.71 -3.88 -3.01
CA GLN A 86 -0.26 -2.70 -2.28
C GLN A 86 -0.86 -2.65 -0.87
N ALA A 87 -0.10 -2.15 0.11
CA ALA A 87 -0.64 -1.74 1.40
C ALA A 87 0.01 -0.43 1.88
N SER A 88 -0.81 0.44 2.47
CA SER A 88 -0.40 1.74 2.99
C SER A 88 -1.01 1.99 4.36
N LEU A 89 -0.20 2.38 5.34
CA LEU A 89 -0.67 2.96 6.60
C LEU A 89 -0.95 4.44 6.42
N TRP A 90 -2.08 4.91 6.94
CA TRP A 90 -2.47 6.32 6.93
C TRP A 90 -2.41 6.86 8.36
N LEU A 91 -1.60 7.91 8.58
CA LEU A 91 -1.51 8.59 9.87
C LEU A 91 -1.86 10.07 9.71
N TYR A 92 -2.68 10.57 10.63
CA TYR A 92 -3.01 11.98 10.71
C TYR A 92 -2.06 12.70 11.66
N PHE A 93 -1.46 13.79 11.20
CA PHE A 93 -0.60 14.64 12.02
C PHE A 93 -1.32 15.95 12.31
N ARG A 94 -1.55 16.21 13.59
CA ARG A 94 -2.16 17.45 14.08
C ARG A 94 -1.06 18.45 14.41
N LEU A 95 -1.16 19.63 13.82
CA LEU A 95 -0.39 20.79 14.22
C LEU A 95 -0.98 21.39 15.48
N LEU A 96 -0.18 21.47 16.54
CA LEU A 96 -0.56 22.13 17.77
C LEU A 96 -0.52 23.64 17.58
N PRO A 97 -1.40 24.40 18.27
CA PRO A 97 -1.30 25.85 18.33
C PRO A 97 0.07 26.21 18.92
N ALA A 98 0.99 26.68 18.08
CA ALA A 98 2.22 27.33 18.52
C ALA A 98 1.99 28.85 18.45
N GLY A 99 2.86 29.61 19.12
CA GLY A 99 2.84 31.08 19.14
C GLY A 99 2.84 31.73 17.74
N PRO A 100 2.96 33.06 17.64
CA PRO A 100 2.60 33.87 16.45
C PRO A 100 3.34 33.55 15.14
N GLU A 101 4.26 32.58 15.12
CA GLU A 101 4.93 31.97 13.98
C GLU A 101 3.95 31.21 13.05
N LYS A 102 2.95 31.91 12.52
CA LYS A 102 2.08 31.40 11.45
C LYS A 102 2.94 31.15 10.21
N GLY A 103 2.99 29.90 9.77
CA GLY A 103 3.50 29.53 8.43
C GLY A 103 4.89 28.91 8.39
N LEU A 104 5.51 28.60 9.55
CA LEU A 104 6.78 27.85 9.52
C LEU A 104 6.53 26.38 9.16
N ARG A 105 7.27 25.92 8.16
CA ARG A 105 7.22 24.56 7.63
C ARG A 105 7.84 23.59 8.66
N ARG A 106 7.02 22.76 9.30
CA ARG A 106 7.44 21.83 10.36
C ARG A 106 7.99 20.55 9.74
N LYS A 107 9.23 20.22 10.04
CA LYS A 107 9.90 19.00 9.56
C LYS A 107 10.06 18.04 10.73
N ILE A 108 9.52 16.85 10.58
CA ILE A 108 9.61 15.76 11.54
C ILE A 108 10.07 14.49 10.83
N THR A 109 10.55 13.52 11.60
CA THR A 109 10.86 12.19 11.08
C THR A 109 9.97 11.18 11.77
N VAL A 110 9.24 10.39 10.99
CA VAL A 110 8.34 9.36 11.50
C VAL A 110 8.98 8.01 11.23
N LYS A 111 9.00 7.18 12.26
CA LYS A 111 9.57 5.83 12.26
C LYS A 111 8.46 4.85 12.64
N ILE A 112 8.16 3.93 11.74
CA ILE A 112 7.19 2.86 11.95
C ILE A 112 7.97 1.57 12.14
N HIS A 113 7.93 0.99 13.33
CA HIS A 113 8.43 -0.36 13.56
C HIS A 113 7.28 -1.35 13.37
N TYR A 114 7.53 -2.44 12.68
CA TYR A 114 6.59 -3.56 12.59
C TYR A 114 7.29 -4.88 12.89
N GLN A 115 6.59 -5.81 13.51
CA GLN A 115 7.18 -7.11 13.79
C GLN A 115 7.21 -7.91 12.48
N GLU A 116 8.40 -8.20 11.98
CA GLU A 116 8.56 -9.22 10.97
C GLU A 116 8.27 -10.56 11.61
N ALA A 117 7.37 -11.26 10.95
CA ALA A 117 7.01 -12.57 11.36
C ALA A 117 8.21 -13.49 11.01
N THR A 118 9.09 -13.78 11.98
CA THR A 118 10.18 -14.75 11.81
C THR A 118 9.58 -16.14 11.61
N ALA A 119 9.80 -16.78 10.47
CA ALA A 119 9.47 -18.19 10.34
C ALA A 119 10.10 -18.91 11.54
N LEU A 120 9.33 -19.73 12.25
CA LEU A 120 9.92 -20.78 13.06
C LEU A 120 10.66 -21.66 12.05
N SER A 121 11.92 -21.32 11.76
CA SER A 121 12.82 -22.23 11.07
C SER A 121 12.85 -23.45 11.96
N GLY A 122 12.38 -24.58 11.43
CA GLY A 122 12.59 -25.91 12.00
C GLY A 122 14.08 -26.25 12.00
N ALA A 123 14.85 -25.53 12.81
CA ALA A 123 16.21 -25.87 13.17
C ALA A 123 16.14 -26.57 14.52
N GLU A 124 15.84 -27.86 14.48
CA GLU A 124 16.28 -28.76 15.53
C GLU A 124 17.81 -28.60 15.66
N GLY A 125 18.29 -28.29 16.86
CA GLY A 125 19.70 -28.45 17.21
C GLY A 125 20.48 -27.21 17.63
N SER A 126 20.18 -26.66 18.81
CA SER A 126 21.22 -26.10 19.70
C SER A 126 20.73 -26.12 21.15
N PRO A 127 21.34 -26.93 22.05
CA PRO A 127 21.00 -26.96 23.45
C PRO A 127 21.80 -25.88 24.19
N GLY A 128 21.20 -24.70 24.41
CA GLY A 128 21.79 -23.70 25.29
C GLY A 128 21.30 -22.28 25.02
N GLY A 129 20.24 -21.87 25.72
CA GLY A 129 19.84 -20.47 25.82
C GLY A 129 18.33 -20.28 25.65
N GLY A 130 17.62 -20.19 26.78
CA GLY A 130 16.23 -19.75 26.80
C GLY A 130 16.14 -18.31 26.31
N GLY A 131 15.69 -18.13 25.07
CA GLY A 131 15.31 -16.84 24.50
C GLY A 131 13.87 -16.95 24.02
N VAL A 132 12.95 -16.31 24.73
CA VAL A 132 11.59 -16.04 24.26
C VAL A 132 11.70 -15.45 22.85
N GLY A 133 11.01 -16.05 21.87
CA GLY A 133 11.11 -15.66 20.47
C GLY A 133 10.70 -14.19 20.26
N THR A 134 11.67 -13.28 20.34
CA THR A 134 11.49 -11.88 20.02
C THR A 134 11.51 -11.75 18.50
N GLY A 135 10.33 -11.68 17.88
CA GLY A 135 10.21 -11.44 16.45
C GLY A 135 11.00 -10.18 16.05
N ARG A 136 11.67 -10.24 14.90
CA ARG A 136 12.55 -9.16 14.42
C ARG A 136 11.71 -7.94 14.06
N TRP A 137 11.98 -6.79 14.68
CA TRP A 137 11.33 -5.53 14.28
C TRP A 137 12.00 -4.94 13.03
N VAL A 138 11.20 -4.48 12.07
CA VAL A 138 11.65 -3.81 10.85
C VAL A 138 11.18 -2.36 10.86
N LEU A 139 12.00 -1.45 10.34
CA LEU A 139 11.78 -0.01 10.37
C LEU A 139 11.39 0.53 8.99
N VAL A 140 10.32 1.33 8.95
CA VAL A 140 10.00 2.26 7.85
C VAL A 140 10.21 3.69 8.36
N GLU A 141 11.20 4.38 7.83
CA GLU A 141 11.48 5.78 8.17
C GLU A 141 11.03 6.71 7.04
N LYS A 142 10.33 7.79 7.40
CA LYS A 142 9.92 8.82 6.45
C LYS A 142 10.02 10.21 7.08
N ARG A 143 10.69 11.12 6.36
CA ARG A 143 10.66 12.55 6.67
C ARG A 143 9.33 13.13 6.23
N VAL A 144 8.65 13.79 7.16
CA VAL A 144 7.34 14.39 6.94
C VAL A 144 7.48 15.90 7.12
N ASP A 145 6.86 16.62 6.19
CA ASP A 145 6.92 18.06 6.15
C ASP A 145 5.49 18.63 6.13
N LEU A 146 5.15 19.36 7.19
CA LEU A 146 3.80 19.84 7.49
C LEU A 146 3.72 21.35 7.40
N LYS A 147 2.88 21.83 6.48
CA LYS A 147 2.41 23.22 6.43
C LYS A 147 1.09 23.43 7.19
N ARG A 148 0.28 22.37 7.26
CA ARG A 148 -1.01 22.29 7.96
C ARG A 148 -1.18 20.88 8.52
N SER A 149 -2.13 20.67 9.43
CA SER A 149 -2.52 19.32 9.86
C SER A 149 -3.02 18.51 8.66
N GLY A 150 -2.70 17.21 8.60
CA GLY A 150 -3.09 16.40 7.46
C GLY A 150 -2.65 14.95 7.53
N TRP A 151 -3.15 14.18 6.56
CA TRP A 151 -2.87 12.76 6.38
C TRP A 151 -1.54 12.53 5.65
N HIS A 152 -0.79 11.53 6.09
CA HIS A 152 0.40 11.04 5.44
C HIS A 152 0.38 9.51 5.34
N THR A 153 0.87 9.00 4.22
CA THR A 153 0.91 7.56 3.93
C THR A 153 2.30 6.96 4.15
N PHE A 154 2.35 5.72 4.61
CA PHE A 154 3.57 4.94 4.84
C PHE A 154 3.43 3.58 4.17
N PRO A 155 4.36 3.17 3.29
CA PRO A 155 4.24 1.90 2.58
C PRO A 155 4.44 0.74 3.56
N LEU A 156 3.50 -0.20 3.60
CA LEU A 156 3.54 -1.40 4.45
C LEU A 156 3.28 -2.69 3.67
N SER A 157 3.40 -2.69 2.34
CA SER A 157 3.13 -3.87 1.51
C SER A 157 3.89 -5.13 1.96
N GLU A 158 5.19 -5.00 2.27
CA GLU A 158 5.99 -6.15 2.72
C GLU A 158 5.57 -6.67 4.11
N ALA A 159 5.19 -5.76 5.01
CA ALA A 159 4.72 -6.13 6.35
C ALA A 159 3.43 -6.97 6.24
N VAL A 160 2.47 -6.50 5.46
CA VAL A 160 1.18 -7.20 5.25
C VAL A 160 1.38 -8.54 4.53
N ARG A 161 2.27 -8.61 3.52
CA ARG A 161 2.61 -9.88 2.86
C ARG A 161 3.21 -10.88 3.84
N ALA A 162 4.10 -10.45 4.72
CA ALA A 162 4.71 -11.33 5.72
C ALA A 162 3.68 -11.89 6.71
N VAL A 163 2.71 -11.06 7.15
CA VAL A 163 1.60 -11.50 8.01
C VAL A 163 0.72 -12.55 7.31
N PHE A 164 0.32 -12.27 6.06
CA PHE A 164 -0.51 -13.18 5.27
C PHE A 164 0.20 -14.49 4.93
N GLY A 165 1.49 -14.46 4.60
CA GLY A 165 2.29 -15.64 4.27
C GLY A 165 2.38 -16.67 5.39
N LYS A 166 2.08 -16.27 6.64
CA LYS A 166 2.01 -17.16 7.81
C LYS A 166 0.62 -17.64 8.18
N GLY A 167 -0.42 -17.19 7.46
CA GLY A 167 -1.80 -17.41 7.89
C GLY A 167 -2.24 -16.53 9.06
N SER A 168 -1.38 -15.62 9.55
CA SER A 168 -1.79 -14.61 10.54
C SER A 168 -2.61 -13.50 9.88
N ARG A 169 -3.35 -12.76 10.69
CA ARG A 169 -4.13 -11.58 10.29
C ARG A 169 -3.88 -10.35 11.17
N ARG A 170 -3.13 -10.54 12.26
CA ARG A 170 -2.74 -9.45 13.17
C ARG A 170 -1.42 -8.85 12.70
N GLN A 171 -1.38 -7.53 12.57
CA GLN A 171 -0.18 -6.75 12.30
C GLN A 171 0.05 -5.75 13.43
N ASP A 172 1.08 -5.99 14.24
CA ASP A 172 1.50 -5.09 15.32
C ASP A 172 2.51 -4.05 14.79
N LEU A 173 2.34 -2.80 15.21
CA LEU A 173 3.14 -1.64 14.81
C LEU A 173 3.48 -0.76 16.03
N GLU A 174 4.65 -0.13 16.00
CA GLU A 174 5.01 0.97 16.90
C GLU A 174 5.33 2.24 16.10
N VAL A 175 4.70 3.35 16.48
CA VAL A 175 4.86 4.65 15.81
C VAL A 175 5.71 5.58 16.67
N HIS A 176 6.86 6.00 16.16
CA HIS A 176 7.69 7.04 16.77
C HIS A 176 7.75 8.28 15.88
N CYS A 177 7.72 9.45 16.51
CA CYS A 177 7.86 10.72 15.81
C CYS A 177 8.99 11.56 16.42
N ASP A 178 10.13 11.56 15.76
CA ASP A 178 11.30 12.36 16.14
C ASP A 178 11.06 13.82 15.77
N GLY A 179 11.20 14.71 16.75
CA GLY A 179 11.01 16.15 16.60
C GLY A 179 9.56 16.62 16.64
N CYS A 180 8.58 15.74 16.88
CA CYS A 180 7.17 16.12 16.98
C CYS A 180 6.93 17.17 18.08
N GLU A 181 7.41 16.93 19.29
CA GLU A 181 7.23 17.86 20.42
C GLU A 181 7.85 19.24 20.14
N ALA A 182 9.13 19.26 19.73
CA ALA A 182 9.84 20.50 19.39
C ALA A 182 9.18 21.26 18.22
N ALA A 183 8.59 20.55 17.25
CA ALA A 183 7.89 21.14 16.13
C ALA A 183 6.43 21.50 16.45
N GLY A 184 5.90 21.18 17.63
CA GLY A 184 4.47 21.34 17.95
C GLY A 184 3.58 20.51 17.03
N VAL A 185 3.94 19.26 16.79
CA VAL A 185 3.20 18.27 16.00
C VAL A 185 2.84 17.10 16.91
N ALA A 186 1.62 16.59 16.77
CA ALA A 186 1.19 15.36 17.44
C ALA A 186 0.64 14.38 16.40
N PRO A 187 1.16 13.12 16.31
CA PRO A 187 0.46 12.07 15.61
C PRO A 187 -0.85 11.79 16.36
N VAL A 188 -1.97 11.74 15.64
CA VAL A 188 -3.26 11.32 16.21
C VAL A 188 -3.34 9.81 16.03
N LEU A 189 -3.18 9.09 17.14
CA LEU A 189 -3.38 7.64 17.21
C LEU A 189 -4.79 7.37 17.76
N VAL A 190 -5.13 6.10 17.97
CA VAL A 190 -6.45 5.68 18.48
C VAL A 190 -6.71 6.31 19.85
N ASP A 191 -7.88 6.92 20.02
CA ASP A 191 -8.37 7.38 21.31
C ASP A 191 -9.19 6.24 21.94
N PRO A 192 -8.76 5.66 23.08
CA PRO A 192 -9.51 4.60 23.74
C PRO A 192 -10.87 5.08 24.29
N GLY A 193 -11.13 6.39 24.33
CA GLY A 193 -12.40 6.98 24.77
C GLY A 193 -13.37 7.36 23.66
N ASP A 194 -13.04 7.14 22.38
CA ASP A 194 -13.96 7.43 21.27
C ASP A 194 -14.91 6.24 21.04
N PRO A 195 -16.24 6.40 21.27
CA PRO A 195 -17.24 5.33 21.12
C PRO A 195 -17.49 4.93 19.66
N SER A 196 -16.79 5.55 18.70
CA SER A 196 -16.79 5.19 17.28
C SER A 196 -15.84 4.02 16.97
N HIS A 197 -15.10 3.55 17.98
CA HIS A 197 -14.29 2.33 17.97
C HIS A 197 -14.97 1.19 18.73
#